data_AF-A0A660SRK4-F1
#
_entry.id   AF-A0A660SRK4-F1
#
_cell.length_a   1.000
_cell.length_b   1.000
_cell.length_c   1.000
_cell.angle_alpha   90.00
_cell.angle_beta   90.00
_cell.angle_gamma   90.00
#
_symmetry.space_group_name_H-M   'P 1'
#
loop_
_entity.id
_entity.type
_entity.pdbx_description
1 polymer ?
#
loop_
_entity_poly.entity_id
_entity_poly.type
_entity_poly.pdbx_seq_one_letter_code
_entity_poly.pdbx_strand_id
1 'polypeptide(L)'
;PLLQATKNLINVEHLKNANAGIRVLNFARGGLVEDAAVKQALDAGTISYYITDFPSAELLGVKGVLSIPHLGASTAEAEENCAVMAANQLMDFLNNGNIKNSVNFPACSLDSAGGPRLIAAAKNNPELLKQILAILSDEGVATGDMISKERGDTAYTIINISASEVNKKTMERISDLKGVLISREL
;
A
#
# COMPACT_ATOMS: atom_id res chain seq x y z
N PRO A 1 -7.64 -7.57 7.81
CA PRO A 1 -6.33 -7.90 7.17
C PRO A 1 -5.73 -9.13 7.87
N LEU A 2 -4.83 -9.85 7.21
CA LEU A 2 -4.05 -10.91 7.88
C LEU A 2 -2.83 -10.27 8.54
N LEU A 3 -2.85 -10.22 9.86
CA LEU A 3 -1.82 -9.67 10.73
C LEU A 3 -1.51 -10.71 11.81
N GLN A 4 -0.44 -10.52 12.58
CA GLN A 4 -0.15 -11.39 13.72
C GLN A 4 -1.33 -11.48 14.70
N ALA A 5 -2.00 -10.35 14.96
CA ALA A 5 -3.15 -10.27 15.87
C ALA A 5 -4.45 -10.88 15.31
N THR A 6 -4.54 -11.11 14.00
CA THR A 6 -5.76 -11.63 13.35
C THR A 6 -5.56 -13.01 12.73
N LYS A 7 -4.35 -13.57 12.82
CA LYS A 7 -4.06 -14.94 12.42
C LYS A 7 -4.83 -15.90 13.32
N ASN A 8 -5.55 -16.85 12.72
CA ASN A 8 -6.42 -17.81 13.41
C ASN A 8 -7.38 -17.12 14.39
N LEU A 9 -7.92 -15.96 14.00
CA LEU A 9 -8.92 -15.22 14.76
C LEU A 9 -10.15 -16.09 15.05
N ILE A 10 -10.57 -16.93 14.11
CA ILE A 10 -11.57 -17.98 14.36
C ILE A 10 -10.82 -19.29 14.58
N ASN A 11 -10.81 -19.75 15.83
CA ASN A 11 -10.14 -20.96 16.29
C ASN A 11 -11.06 -21.74 17.24
N VAL A 12 -10.56 -22.86 17.79
CA VAL A 12 -11.33 -23.72 18.70
C VAL A 12 -11.85 -22.95 19.91
N GLU A 13 -11.05 -22.07 20.52
CA GLU A 13 -11.47 -21.31 21.71
C GLU A 13 -12.62 -20.35 21.42
N HIS A 14 -12.56 -19.65 20.29
CA HIS A 14 -13.65 -18.76 19.87
C HIS A 14 -14.93 -19.54 19.55
N LEU A 15 -14.79 -20.72 18.95
CA LEU A 15 -15.94 -21.56 18.57
C LEU A 15 -16.60 -22.27 19.76
N LYS A 16 -15.91 -22.46 20.90
CA LYS A 16 -16.51 -23.05 22.12
C LYS A 16 -17.74 -22.30 22.61
N ASN A 17 -17.77 -20.99 22.44
CA ASN A 17 -18.86 -20.13 22.89
C ASN A 17 -19.88 -19.82 21.79
N ALA A 18 -19.71 -20.40 20.60
CA ALA A 18 -20.63 -20.19 19.49
C ALA A 18 -21.93 -20.97 19.70
N ASN A 19 -23.04 -20.41 19.21
CA ASN A 19 -24.29 -21.16 19.12
C ASN A 19 -24.11 -22.38 18.20
N ALA A 20 -24.83 -23.45 18.49
CA ALA A 20 -24.83 -24.62 17.61
C ALA A 20 -25.44 -24.29 16.23
N GLY A 21 -24.92 -24.91 15.18
CA GLY A 21 -25.41 -24.78 13.82
C GLY A 21 -25.09 -23.44 13.12
N ILE A 22 -24.17 -22.62 13.64
CA ILE A 22 -23.80 -21.35 12.99
C ILE A 22 -23.19 -21.58 11.60
N ARG A 23 -23.19 -20.54 10.78
CA ARG A 23 -22.49 -20.53 9.48
C ARG A 23 -21.35 -19.52 9.56
N VAL A 24 -20.18 -19.93 9.09
CA VAL A 24 -18.98 -19.08 9.07
C VAL A 24 -18.66 -18.74 7.62
N LEU A 25 -18.52 -17.45 7.34
CA LEU A 25 -18.21 -16.91 6.02
C LEU A 25 -16.85 -16.20 6.07
N ASN A 26 -15.88 -16.64 5.28
CA ASN A 26 -14.58 -15.98 5.17
C ASN A 26 -14.28 -15.55 3.72
N PHE A 27 -14.53 -14.27 3.45
CA PHE A 27 -14.18 -13.58 2.20
C PHE A 27 -13.10 -12.51 2.42
N ALA A 28 -12.46 -12.52 3.59
CA ALA A 28 -11.50 -11.49 3.97
C ALA A 28 -10.08 -11.88 3.59
N ARG A 29 -9.48 -12.87 4.28
CA ARG A 29 -8.13 -13.39 3.99
C ARG A 29 -8.01 -14.86 4.40
N GLY A 30 -7.16 -15.61 3.72
CA GLY A 30 -6.72 -16.93 4.17
C GLY A 30 -5.95 -16.81 5.49
N GLY A 31 -6.01 -17.85 6.34
CA GLY A 31 -5.33 -17.87 7.64
C GLY A 31 -5.99 -17.05 8.76
N LEU A 32 -7.16 -16.45 8.53
CA LEU A 32 -7.98 -15.86 9.59
C LEU A 32 -8.80 -16.90 10.35
N VAL A 33 -9.08 -18.03 9.71
CA VAL A 33 -9.84 -19.15 10.25
C VAL A 33 -8.92 -20.35 10.27
N GLU A 34 -8.89 -21.07 11.38
CA GLU A 34 -8.09 -22.28 11.54
C GLU A 34 -8.82 -23.51 10.98
N ASP A 35 -8.26 -24.14 9.96
CA ASP A 35 -8.87 -25.29 9.27
C ASP A 35 -9.17 -26.47 10.20
N ALA A 36 -8.28 -26.75 11.16
CA ALA A 36 -8.48 -27.78 12.16
C ALA A 36 -9.69 -27.48 13.07
N ALA A 37 -9.86 -26.22 13.45
CA ALA A 37 -11.00 -25.78 14.27
C ALA A 37 -12.32 -25.90 13.49
N VAL A 38 -12.30 -25.58 12.19
CA VAL A 38 -13.47 -25.74 11.31
C VAL A 38 -13.90 -27.20 11.21
N LYS A 39 -12.95 -28.13 10.96
CA LYS A 39 -13.24 -29.57 10.90
C LYS A 39 -13.88 -30.06 12.20
N GLN A 40 -13.27 -29.74 13.34
CA GLN A 40 -13.80 -30.13 14.66
C GLN A 40 -15.19 -29.56 14.91
N ALA A 41 -15.42 -28.29 14.56
CA ALA A 41 -16.69 -27.63 14.79
C ALA A 41 -17.80 -28.11 13.84
N LEU A 42 -17.46 -28.54 12.62
CA LEU A 42 -18.39 -29.21 11.71
C LEU A 42 -18.81 -30.58 12.26
N ASP A 43 -17.83 -31.38 12.71
CA ASP A 43 -18.09 -32.71 13.30
C ASP A 43 -18.94 -32.60 14.59
N ALA A 44 -18.70 -31.57 15.40
CA ALA A 44 -19.47 -31.29 16.61
C ALA A 44 -20.84 -30.65 16.35
N GLY A 45 -21.16 -30.27 15.11
CA GLY A 45 -22.39 -29.55 14.76
C GLY A 45 -22.45 -28.10 15.24
N THR A 46 -21.36 -27.57 15.78
CA THR A 46 -21.24 -26.14 16.12
C THR A 46 -21.31 -25.29 14.86
N ILE A 47 -20.60 -25.68 13.80
CA ILE A 47 -20.71 -25.09 12.47
C ILE A 47 -21.59 -26.01 11.62
N SER A 48 -22.59 -25.43 10.94
CA SER A 48 -23.38 -26.13 9.93
C SER A 48 -22.78 -25.99 8.52
N TYR A 49 -22.23 -24.83 8.20
CA TYR A 49 -21.51 -24.57 6.95
C TYR A 49 -20.34 -23.61 7.16
N TYR A 50 -19.22 -23.92 6.52
CA TYR A 50 -18.11 -23.00 6.33
C TYR A 50 -17.99 -22.63 4.85
N ILE A 51 -18.12 -21.35 4.55
CA ILE A 51 -18.01 -20.81 3.19
C ILE A 51 -16.78 -19.91 3.15
N THR A 52 -15.84 -20.20 2.25
CA THR A 52 -14.57 -19.48 2.18
C THR A 52 -14.16 -19.20 0.74
N ASP A 53 -13.56 -18.05 0.50
CA ASP A 53 -12.89 -17.71 -0.76
C ASP A 53 -11.40 -18.15 -0.78
N PHE A 54 -10.99 -18.89 0.24
CA PHE A 54 -9.61 -19.32 0.44
C PHE A 54 -9.58 -20.85 0.56
N PRO A 55 -9.51 -21.58 -0.57
CA PRO A 55 -9.44 -23.04 -0.55
C PRO A 55 -8.15 -23.52 0.14
N SER A 56 -8.24 -24.61 0.89
CA SER A 56 -7.08 -25.28 1.48
C SER A 56 -7.16 -26.78 1.29
N ALA A 57 -6.01 -27.44 1.17
CA ALA A 57 -5.94 -28.90 0.96
C ALA A 57 -6.62 -29.68 2.11
N GLU A 58 -6.59 -29.14 3.32
CA GLU A 58 -7.19 -29.74 4.51
C GLU A 58 -8.71 -29.76 4.52
N LEU A 59 -9.34 -28.86 3.76
CA LEU A 59 -10.78 -28.68 3.72
C LEU A 59 -11.40 -29.22 2.41
N LEU A 60 -10.58 -29.65 1.45
CA LEU A 60 -11.06 -30.27 0.22
C LEU A 60 -11.83 -31.55 0.51
N GLY A 61 -13.06 -31.64 0.01
CA GLY A 61 -13.93 -32.80 0.19
C GLY A 61 -14.60 -32.89 1.57
N VAL A 62 -14.33 -31.95 2.49
CA VAL A 62 -14.99 -31.92 3.80
C VAL A 62 -16.46 -31.50 3.63
N LYS A 63 -17.38 -32.35 4.08
CA LYS A 63 -18.82 -32.07 4.04
C LYS A 63 -19.13 -30.83 4.87
N GLY A 64 -19.93 -29.91 4.31
CA GLY A 64 -20.28 -28.64 4.96
C GLY A 64 -19.27 -27.52 4.69
N VAL A 65 -18.21 -27.78 3.93
CA VAL A 65 -17.33 -26.73 3.40
C VAL A 65 -17.69 -26.39 1.96
N LEU A 66 -17.85 -25.09 1.67
CA LEU A 66 -17.91 -24.53 0.33
C LEU A 66 -16.69 -23.64 0.11
N SER A 67 -15.78 -24.07 -0.76
CA SER A 67 -14.60 -23.28 -1.14
C SER A 67 -14.79 -22.66 -2.51
N ILE A 68 -14.60 -21.35 -2.59
CA ILE A 68 -14.62 -20.53 -3.81
C ILE A 68 -13.16 -20.16 -4.11
N PRO A 69 -12.68 -20.26 -5.36
CA PRO A 69 -11.25 -20.19 -5.66
C PRO A 69 -10.72 -18.75 -5.76
N HIS A 70 -10.82 -17.98 -4.67
CA HIS A 70 -10.29 -16.61 -4.55
C HIS A 70 -10.80 -15.66 -5.63
N LEU A 71 -12.13 -15.61 -5.79
CA LEU A 71 -12.79 -14.84 -6.85
C LEU A 71 -13.40 -13.53 -6.37
N GLY A 72 -13.15 -13.11 -5.11
CA GLY A 72 -13.82 -11.94 -4.52
C GLY A 72 -13.68 -10.62 -5.30
N ALA A 73 -12.61 -10.46 -6.08
CA ALA A 73 -12.40 -9.30 -6.97
C ALA A 73 -12.37 -9.67 -8.46
N SER A 74 -12.73 -10.91 -8.82
CA SER A 74 -12.70 -11.42 -10.20
C SER A 74 -14.02 -11.11 -10.93
N THR A 75 -14.37 -9.83 -11.00
CA THR A 75 -15.49 -9.33 -11.81
C THR A 75 -15.00 -8.24 -12.76
N ALA A 76 -15.69 -8.06 -13.88
CA ALA A 76 -15.31 -7.06 -14.89
C ALA A 76 -15.30 -5.64 -14.29
N GLU A 77 -16.26 -5.33 -13.41
CA GLU A 77 -16.36 -4.03 -12.74
C GLU A 77 -15.22 -3.82 -11.74
N ALA A 78 -14.81 -4.86 -11.01
CA ALA A 78 -13.69 -4.78 -10.09
C ALA A 78 -12.36 -4.58 -10.83
N GLU A 79 -12.15 -5.31 -11.94
CA GLU A 79 -10.98 -5.15 -12.80
C GLU A 79 -10.91 -3.75 -13.41
N GLU A 80 -12.01 -3.24 -13.94
CA GLU A 80 -12.08 -1.87 -14.49
C GLU A 80 -11.74 -0.82 -13.43
N ASN A 81 -12.37 -0.90 -12.25
CA ASN A 81 -12.10 0.03 -11.15
C ASN A 81 -10.63 0.00 -10.69
N CYS A 82 -10.04 -1.19 -10.57
CA CYS A 82 -8.64 -1.36 -10.22
C CYS A 82 -7.70 -0.81 -11.31
N ALA A 83 -8.00 -1.07 -12.58
CA ALA A 83 -7.21 -0.58 -13.70
C ALA A 83 -7.23 0.96 -13.78
N VAL A 84 -8.42 1.57 -13.68
CA VAL A 84 -8.58 3.03 -13.66
C VAL A 84 -7.85 3.64 -12.47
N MET A 85 -7.96 3.04 -11.29
CA MET A 85 -7.25 3.51 -10.10
C MET A 85 -5.72 3.46 -10.29
N ALA A 86 -5.19 2.34 -10.79
CA ALA A 86 -3.76 2.17 -11.01
C ALA A 86 -3.23 3.14 -12.06
N ALA A 87 -3.95 3.30 -13.18
CA ALA A 87 -3.58 4.24 -14.23
C ALA A 87 -3.58 5.69 -13.71
N ASN A 88 -4.62 6.10 -12.98
CA ASN A 88 -4.70 7.44 -12.41
C ASN A 88 -3.58 7.70 -11.39
N GLN A 89 -3.26 6.73 -10.52
CA GLN A 89 -2.16 6.87 -9.56
C GLN A 89 -0.79 6.94 -10.26
N LEU A 90 -0.59 6.16 -11.32
CA LEU A 90 0.64 6.23 -12.11
C LEU A 90 0.78 7.58 -12.81
N MET A 91 -0.30 8.08 -13.43
CA MET A 91 -0.31 9.41 -14.05
C MET A 91 -0.05 10.52 -13.04
N ASP A 92 -0.68 10.47 -11.86
CA ASP A 92 -0.48 11.46 -10.78
C ASP A 92 0.98 11.45 -10.27
N PHE A 93 1.60 10.27 -10.16
CA PHE A 93 3.03 10.17 -9.84
C PHE A 93 3.92 10.73 -10.96
N LEU A 94 3.66 10.36 -12.21
CA LEU A 94 4.51 10.76 -13.33
C LEU A 94 4.46 12.26 -13.61
N ASN A 95 3.27 12.88 -13.47
CA ASN A 95 3.04 14.28 -13.79
C ASN A 95 3.18 15.21 -12.58
N ASN A 96 2.79 14.76 -11.37
CA ASN A 96 2.74 15.61 -10.18
C ASN A 96 3.63 15.11 -9.05
N GLY A 97 4.20 13.91 -9.16
CA GLY A 97 5.03 13.33 -8.11
C GLY A 97 4.22 12.83 -6.92
N ASN A 98 2.90 12.85 -6.98
CA ASN A 98 2.05 12.40 -5.89
C ASN A 98 2.06 10.86 -5.82
N ILE A 99 2.32 10.34 -4.63
CA ILE A 99 2.31 8.91 -4.33
C ILE A 99 1.13 8.62 -3.40
N LYS A 100 0.15 7.90 -3.92
CA LYS A 100 -1.03 7.43 -3.18
C LYS A 100 -1.05 5.91 -3.18
N ASN A 101 -1.49 5.31 -2.07
CA ASN A 101 -1.65 3.86 -1.91
C ASN A 101 -0.43 3.01 -2.27
N SER A 102 0.79 3.56 -2.19
CA SER A 102 1.99 2.80 -2.47
C SER A 102 2.19 1.68 -1.44
N VAL A 103 2.44 0.47 -1.94
CA VAL A 103 2.67 -0.71 -1.11
C VAL A 103 4.10 -0.81 -0.59
N ASN A 104 5.05 -0.04 -1.17
CA ASN A 104 6.48 -0.12 -0.86
C ASN A 104 7.20 1.24 -0.74
N PHE A 105 6.51 2.36 -0.93
CA PHE A 105 7.09 3.71 -0.87
C PHE A 105 6.31 4.61 0.12
N PRO A 106 6.88 5.75 0.56
CA PRO A 106 6.15 6.73 1.37
C PRO A 106 4.96 7.29 0.60
N ALA A 107 3.77 7.29 1.22
CA ALA A 107 2.62 8.00 0.67
C ALA A 107 2.81 9.50 0.88
N CYS A 108 2.84 10.27 -0.20
CA CYS A 108 3.23 11.67 -0.20
C CYS A 108 2.47 12.41 -1.29
N SER A 109 1.72 13.45 -0.94
CA SER A 109 0.91 14.21 -1.87
C SER A 109 0.98 15.68 -1.50
N LEU A 110 1.14 16.53 -2.50
CA LEU A 110 1.14 17.98 -2.35
C LEU A 110 0.42 18.58 -3.54
N ASP A 111 -0.45 19.55 -3.28
CA ASP A 111 -1.21 20.22 -4.33
C ASP A 111 -0.26 21.04 -5.22
N SER A 112 -0.57 21.08 -6.51
CA SER A 112 0.22 21.84 -7.48
C SER A 112 -0.04 23.33 -7.32
N ALA A 113 1.03 24.13 -7.34
CA ALA A 113 0.96 25.59 -7.38
C ALA A 113 0.93 26.15 -8.81
N GLY A 114 0.83 25.29 -9.85
CA GLY A 114 0.80 25.70 -11.26
C GLY A 114 2.16 26.04 -11.88
N GLY A 115 3.27 25.74 -11.19
CA GLY A 115 4.65 25.87 -11.67
C GLY A 115 5.44 24.57 -11.54
N PRO A 116 6.73 24.57 -11.90
CA PRO A 116 7.59 23.38 -11.86
C PRO A 116 7.66 22.77 -10.46
N ARG A 117 7.88 21.46 -10.39
CA ARG A 117 8.03 20.74 -9.13
C ARG A 117 9.29 19.92 -9.13
N LEU A 118 10.01 19.94 -8.02
CA LEU A 118 11.12 19.03 -7.79
C LEU A 118 10.64 17.89 -6.89
N ILE A 119 10.90 16.66 -7.31
CA ILE A 119 10.77 15.48 -6.46
C ILE A 119 12.14 14.88 -6.20
N ALA A 120 12.32 14.35 -4.99
CA ALA A 120 13.52 13.61 -4.61
C ALA A 120 13.16 12.42 -3.73
N ALA A 121 13.57 11.22 -4.13
CA ALA A 121 13.62 10.05 -3.27
C ALA A 121 15.07 9.87 -2.78
N ALA A 122 15.22 9.63 -1.48
CA ALA A 122 16.52 9.53 -0.84
C ALA A 122 16.50 8.49 0.27
N LYS A 123 17.69 8.00 0.67
CA LYS A 123 17.83 7.31 1.95
C LYS A 123 17.38 8.24 3.07
N ASN A 124 16.71 7.68 4.08
CA ASN A 124 16.17 8.44 5.19
C ASN A 124 17.29 9.04 6.06
N ASN A 125 17.75 10.22 5.65
CA ASN A 125 18.77 11.01 6.29
C ASN A 125 18.30 12.47 6.29
N PRO A 126 18.01 13.06 7.47
CA PRO A 126 17.58 14.45 7.58
C PRO A 126 18.54 15.46 6.93
N GLU A 127 19.82 15.12 6.77
CA GLU A 127 20.80 15.99 6.16
C GLU A 127 20.62 16.12 4.64
N LEU A 128 20.05 15.11 3.96
CA LEU A 128 19.85 15.16 2.51
C LEU A 128 18.86 16.25 2.10
N LEU A 129 17.77 16.42 2.86
CA LEU A 129 16.82 17.51 2.59
C LEU A 129 17.49 18.88 2.72
N LYS A 130 18.33 19.08 3.75
CA LYS A 130 19.07 20.34 3.93
C LYS A 130 20.03 20.60 2.78
N GLN A 131 20.75 19.57 2.32
CA GLN A 131 21.66 19.69 1.18
C GLN A 131 20.92 20.05 -0.11
N ILE A 132 19.76 19.45 -0.37
CA ILE A 132 18.92 19.79 -1.52
C ILE A 132 18.49 21.26 -1.46
N LEU A 133 17.97 21.70 -0.31
CA LEU A 133 17.54 23.10 -0.12
C LEU A 133 18.71 24.08 -0.23
N ALA A 134 19.90 23.72 0.27
CA ALA A 134 21.10 24.53 0.13
C ALA A 134 21.51 24.69 -1.35
N ILE A 135 21.48 23.61 -2.14
CA ILE A 135 21.75 23.68 -3.59
C ILE A 135 20.75 24.59 -4.30
N LEU A 136 19.45 24.46 -3.99
CA LEU A 136 18.42 25.32 -4.57
C LEU A 136 18.65 26.80 -4.20
N SER A 137 19.01 27.08 -2.94
CA SER A 137 19.32 28.42 -2.47
C SER A 137 20.56 29.01 -3.13
N ASP A 138 21.64 28.23 -3.30
CA ASP A 138 22.89 28.66 -3.94
C ASP A 138 22.66 29.10 -5.40
N GLU A 139 21.75 28.43 -6.09
CA GLU A 139 21.38 28.70 -7.48
C GLU A 139 20.24 29.73 -7.60
N GLY A 140 19.81 30.33 -6.47
CA GLY A 140 18.77 31.35 -6.44
C GLY A 140 17.36 30.84 -6.77
N VAL A 141 17.12 29.53 -6.65
CA VAL A 141 15.82 28.91 -6.93
C VAL A 141 14.89 29.08 -5.75
N ALA A 142 13.87 29.93 -5.90
CA ALA A 142 12.84 30.13 -4.88
C ALA A 142 11.94 28.89 -4.73
N THR A 143 11.79 28.39 -3.50
CA THR A 143 10.92 27.26 -3.16
C THR A 143 9.60 27.74 -2.58
N GLY A 144 8.50 27.15 -3.00
CA GLY A 144 7.18 27.29 -2.39
C GLY A 144 6.91 26.19 -1.38
N ASP A 145 5.67 25.72 -1.33
CA ASP A 145 5.26 24.63 -0.44
C ASP A 145 6.07 23.36 -0.71
N MET A 146 6.39 22.65 0.37
CA MET A 146 7.06 21.35 0.28
C MET A 146 6.49 20.37 1.29
N ILE A 147 6.61 19.09 0.97
CA ILE A 147 6.27 17.99 1.86
C ILE A 147 7.37 16.94 1.78
N SER A 148 7.71 16.36 2.92
CA SER A 148 8.59 15.20 2.99
C SER A 148 7.94 14.11 3.84
N LYS A 149 7.96 12.88 3.34
CA LYS A 149 7.40 11.70 4.00
C LYS A 149 8.42 10.57 3.95
N GLU A 150 8.41 9.75 4.99
CA GLU A 150 9.34 8.65 5.15
C GLU A 150 8.59 7.31 5.32
N ARG A 151 9.26 6.24 4.90
CA ARG A 151 8.83 4.87 5.12
C ARG A 151 10.06 3.98 5.15
N GLY A 152 10.34 3.42 6.33
CA GLY A 152 11.55 2.63 6.53
C GLY A 152 12.80 3.46 6.29
N ASP A 153 13.65 2.99 5.37
CA ASP A 153 14.92 3.61 5.03
C ASP A 153 14.83 4.63 3.88
N THR A 154 13.63 4.92 3.40
CA THR A 154 13.40 5.81 2.25
C THR A 154 12.59 7.03 2.66
N ALA A 155 13.07 8.21 2.29
CA ALA A 155 12.36 9.47 2.36
C ALA A 155 12.03 9.95 0.94
N TYR A 156 10.86 10.57 0.78
CA TYR A 156 10.40 11.13 -0.47
C TYR A 156 9.88 12.55 -0.24
N THR A 157 10.46 13.49 -0.97
CA THR A 157 10.16 14.92 -0.86
C THR A 157 9.58 15.43 -2.17
N ILE A 158 8.56 16.27 -2.06
CA ILE A 158 8.05 17.09 -3.16
C ILE A 158 8.20 18.55 -2.77
N ILE A 159 8.76 19.36 -3.66
CA ILE A 159 9.00 20.80 -3.48
C ILE A 159 8.37 21.51 -4.68
N ASN A 160 7.40 22.38 -4.42
CA ASN A 160 6.90 23.30 -5.44
C ASN A 160 7.94 24.40 -5.66
N ILE A 161 8.27 24.70 -6.91
CA ILE A 161 9.27 25.70 -7.26
C ILE A 161 8.55 26.98 -7.73
N SER A 162 8.97 28.12 -7.20
CA SER A 162 8.42 29.44 -7.57
C SER A 162 9.15 30.09 -8.75
N ALA A 163 10.21 29.44 -9.26
CA ALA A 163 10.91 29.81 -10.50
C ALA A 163 10.25 29.18 -11.73
N SER A 164 10.56 29.70 -12.92
CA SER A 164 10.01 29.20 -14.20
C SER A 164 10.57 27.85 -14.63
N GLU A 165 11.78 27.50 -14.19
CA GLU A 165 12.45 26.22 -14.44
C GLU A 165 13.55 25.98 -13.39
N VAL A 166 13.91 24.71 -13.18
CA VAL A 166 15.13 24.33 -12.46
C VAL A 166 16.22 24.03 -13.47
N ASN A 167 17.33 24.79 -13.44
CA ASN A 167 18.43 24.56 -14.37
C ASN A 167 18.94 23.10 -14.26
N LYS A 168 19.21 22.47 -15.41
CA LYS A 168 19.77 21.11 -15.52
C LYS A 168 20.97 20.88 -14.59
N LYS A 169 21.88 21.86 -14.46
CA LYS A 169 23.05 21.77 -13.57
C LYS A 169 22.65 21.60 -12.10
N THR A 170 21.58 22.26 -11.67
CA THR A 170 21.03 22.14 -10.32
C THR A 170 20.47 20.73 -10.10
N MET A 171 19.74 20.20 -11.09
CA MET A 171 19.23 18.82 -11.04
C MET A 171 20.35 17.76 -11.02
N GLU A 172 21.42 17.96 -11.78
CA GLU A 172 22.62 17.12 -11.75
C GLU A 172 23.28 17.14 -10.37
N ARG A 173 23.52 18.33 -9.78
CA ARG A 173 24.07 18.49 -8.43
C ARG A 173 23.24 17.76 -7.36
N ILE A 174 21.91 17.82 -7.47
CA ILE A 174 21.00 17.12 -6.55
C ILE A 174 21.08 15.61 -6.75
N SER A 175 21.11 15.15 -8.00
CA SER A 175 21.18 13.72 -8.34
C SER A 175 22.49 13.08 -7.85
N ASP A 176 23.59 13.85 -7.82
CA ASP A 176 24.91 13.41 -7.38
C ASP A 176 25.08 13.37 -5.85
N LEU A 177 24.11 13.90 -5.09
CA LEU A 177 24.16 13.84 -3.63
C LEU A 177 24.14 12.39 -3.15
N LYS A 178 25.10 12.03 -2.30
CA LYS A 178 25.24 10.69 -1.75
C LYS A 178 23.98 10.29 -0.96
N GLY A 179 23.23 9.34 -1.49
CA GLY A 179 22.02 8.81 -0.87
C GLY A 179 20.73 9.28 -1.52
N VAL A 180 20.78 10.17 -2.52
CA VAL A 180 19.66 10.37 -3.45
C VAL A 180 19.53 9.12 -4.31
N LEU A 181 18.28 8.65 -4.46
CA LEU A 181 17.91 7.49 -5.26
C LEU A 181 17.30 7.93 -6.59
N ILE A 182 16.47 8.97 -6.55
CA ILE A 182 15.78 9.55 -7.70
C ILE A 182 15.64 11.05 -7.45
N SER A 183 15.86 11.86 -8.48
CA SER A 183 15.45 13.27 -8.52
C SER A 183 14.89 13.61 -9.89
N ARG A 184 13.76 14.32 -9.94
CA ARG A 184 13.10 14.74 -11.19
C ARG A 184 12.51 16.13 -11.02
N GLU A 185 12.57 16.91 -12.09
CA GLU A 185 11.73 18.07 -12.30
C GLU A 185 10.47 17.60 -13.04
N LEU A 186 9.31 18.10 -12.63
CA LEU A 186 7.98 17.82 -13.17
C LEU A 186 7.30 19.13 -13.61
#